data_AF-A0A226MMH4-F1
#
_entry.id   AF-A0A226MMH4-F1
#
_cell.length_a   1.000
_cell.length_b   1.000
_cell.length_c   1.000
_cell.angle_alpha   90.00
_cell.angle_beta   90.00
_cell.angle_gamma   90.00
#
_symmetry.space_group_name_H-M   'P 1'
#
loop_
_entity.id
_entity.type
_entity.pdbx_description
1 polymer ?
#
loop_
_entity_poly.entity_id
_entity_poly.type
_entity_poly.pdbx_seq_one_letter_code
_entity_poly.pdbx_strand_id
1 'polypeptide(L)'
;MSAFLFQINMTHYIKHLSFGRDYPGIVNPLDGTDVTAQQASMMFQYFVKVVPTVYMKVDGEVVRTNQFSVTRHEKIANGLIGDQGLPGVFVLYELSPMMVKLTEKH
;
A
#
# COMPACT_ATOMS: atom_id res chain seq x y z
N MET A 1 -17.99 -8.39 30.90
CA MET A 1 -16.66 -8.17 30.30
C MET A 1 -16.73 -6.86 29.52
N SER A 2 -16.01 -5.84 29.98
CA SER A 2 -15.96 -4.54 29.29
C SER A 2 -15.20 -4.73 27.98
N ALA A 3 -15.91 -4.68 26.86
CA ALA A 3 -15.28 -4.53 25.56
C ALA A 3 -14.59 -3.16 25.59
N PHE A 4 -13.27 -3.17 25.76
CA PHE A 4 -12.43 -1.99 25.63
C PHE A 4 -12.60 -1.53 24.17
N LEU A 5 -13.55 -0.61 23.94
CA LEU A 5 -13.67 0.09 22.67
C LEU A 5 -12.39 0.90 22.54
N PHE A 6 -11.41 0.32 21.88
CA PHE A 6 -10.11 0.90 21.62
C PHE A 6 -10.31 2.20 20.82
N GLN A 7 -10.48 3.33 21.52
CA GLN A 7 -10.44 4.68 20.96
C GLN A 7 -9.00 4.99 20.54
N ILE A 8 -8.52 4.29 19.51
CA ILE A 8 -7.17 4.43 18.98
C ILE A 8 -7.22 5.49 17.88
N ASN A 9 -6.29 6.43 17.95
CA ASN A 9 -6.04 7.37 16.86
C ASN A 9 -5.30 6.65 15.74
N MET A 10 -5.90 6.63 14.55
CA MET A 10 -5.39 5.93 13.38
C MET A 10 -4.82 6.88 12.32
N THR A 11 -4.51 8.12 12.70
CA THR A 11 -3.73 9.07 11.89
C THR A 11 -2.36 8.48 11.61
N HIS A 12 -1.90 8.52 10.36
CA HIS A 12 -0.66 7.89 9.95
C HIS A 12 -0.01 8.59 8.76
N TYR A 13 1.31 8.45 8.69
CA TYR A 13 2.12 8.92 7.57
C TYR A 13 2.91 7.75 6.99
N ILE A 14 2.68 7.45 5.72
CA ILE A 14 3.43 6.43 4.99
C ILE A 14 4.66 7.12 4.40
N LYS A 15 5.80 6.97 5.09
CA LYS A 15 7.06 7.56 4.62
C LYS A 15 7.48 6.97 3.27
N HIS A 16 7.47 5.65 3.15
CA HIS A 16 7.85 4.93 1.95
C HIS A 16 7.25 3.52 1.96
N LEU A 17 6.74 3.07 0.81
CA LEU A 17 6.34 1.68 0.60
C LEU A 17 6.73 1.24 -0.82
N SER A 18 7.57 0.22 -0.90
CA SER A 18 8.04 -0.35 -2.17
C SER A 18 8.03 -1.88 -2.13
N PHE A 19 8.07 -2.48 -3.32
CA PHE A 19 8.14 -3.92 -3.50
C PHE A 19 9.36 -4.27 -4.37
N GLY A 20 10.51 -4.43 -3.73
CA GLY A 20 11.77 -4.73 -4.43
C GLY A 20 12.69 -3.51 -4.50
N ARG A 21 13.49 -3.43 -5.56
CA ARG A 21 14.52 -2.38 -5.74
C ARG A 21 13.99 -1.26 -6.62
N ASP A 22 14.29 -0.02 -6.28
CA ASP A 22 13.95 1.11 -7.13
C ASP A 22 14.79 1.12 -8.43
N TYR A 23 14.22 1.72 -9.48
CA TYR A 23 14.91 2.03 -10.73
C TYR A 23 14.58 3.47 -11.15
N PRO A 24 15.39 4.11 -12.01
CA PRO A 24 15.14 5.49 -12.43
C PRO A 24 13.72 5.69 -12.96
N GLY A 25 13.00 6.66 -12.38
CA GLY A 25 11.63 6.99 -12.76
C GLY A 25 10.53 6.12 -12.14
N ILE A 26 10.87 5.17 -11.25
CA ILE A 26 9.83 4.50 -10.45
C ILE A 26 9.15 5.52 -9.53
N VAL A 27 7.82 5.43 -9.45
CA VAL A 27 7.01 6.18 -8.49
C VAL A 27 6.26 5.16 -7.65
N ASN A 28 6.47 5.20 -6.34
CA ASN A 28 5.75 4.37 -5.38
C ASN A 28 4.49 5.11 -4.92
N PRO A 29 3.27 4.65 -5.28
CA PRO A 29 2.04 5.43 -5.10
C PRO A 29 1.69 5.87 -3.67
N LEU A 30 2.28 5.24 -2.65
CA LEU A 30 1.99 5.53 -1.24
C LEU A 30 3.09 6.33 -0.54
N ASP A 31 4.19 6.65 -1.21
CA ASP A 31 5.27 7.45 -0.62
C ASP A 31 4.76 8.86 -0.24
N GLY A 32 5.05 9.28 0.98
CA GLY A 32 4.63 10.58 1.50
C GLY A 32 3.13 10.71 1.78
N THR A 33 2.37 9.61 1.84
CA THR A 33 0.92 9.68 2.10
C THR A 33 0.65 10.05 3.56
N ASP A 34 0.08 11.24 3.78
CA ASP A 34 -0.38 11.73 5.10
C ASP A 34 -1.91 11.55 5.22
N VAL A 35 -2.33 10.88 6.29
CA VAL A 35 -3.73 10.56 6.56
C VAL A 35 -4.10 10.96 7.97
N THR A 36 -5.03 11.91 8.08
CA THR A 36 -5.69 12.25 9.35
C THR A 36 -6.96 11.42 9.55
N ALA A 37 -7.03 10.68 10.65
CA ALA A 37 -8.23 9.94 11.02
C ALA A 37 -9.32 10.89 11.54
N GLN A 38 -10.47 10.89 10.87
CA GLN A 38 -11.60 11.76 11.23
C GLN A 38 -12.34 11.28 12.48
N GLN A 39 -12.20 9.99 12.83
CA GLN A 39 -12.76 9.40 14.03
C GLN A 39 -11.73 8.46 14.68
N ALA A 40 -11.89 8.23 15.99
CA ALA A 40 -11.19 7.14 16.65
C ALA A 40 -11.65 5.80 16.06
N SER A 41 -10.79 4.79 16.14
CA SER A 41 -11.12 3.43 15.73
C SER A 41 -11.40 3.28 14.22
N MET A 42 -10.81 4.12 13.37
CA MET A 42 -10.89 3.98 11.91
C MET A 42 -10.10 2.77 11.42
N MET A 43 -10.61 2.12 10.38
CA MET A 43 -9.93 1.08 9.63
C MET A 43 -9.57 1.65 8.26
N PHE A 44 -8.28 1.64 7.92
CA PHE A 44 -7.74 2.01 6.61
C PHE A 44 -7.21 0.77 5.90
N GLN A 45 -7.64 0.55 4.67
CA GLN A 45 -7.20 -0.57 3.85
C GLN A 45 -6.63 -0.06 2.53
N TYR A 46 -5.38 -0.42 2.27
CA TYR A 46 -4.68 -0.16 1.02
C TYR A 46 -4.60 -1.47 0.26
N PHE A 47 -5.47 -1.64 -0.74
CA PHE A 47 -5.45 -2.77 -1.65
C PHE A 47 -4.41 -2.52 -2.72
N VAL A 48 -3.34 -3.29 -2.68
CA VAL A 48 -2.16 -3.14 -3.53
C VAL A 48 -2.12 -4.26 -4.56
N LYS A 49 -2.06 -3.89 -5.85
CA LYS A 49 -1.75 -4.85 -6.92
C LYS A 49 -0.29 -4.71 -7.32
N VAL A 50 0.52 -5.70 -6.97
CA VAL A 50 1.96 -5.74 -7.26
C VAL A 50 2.17 -6.32 -8.66
N VAL A 51 2.91 -5.62 -9.51
CA VAL A 51 3.20 -5.99 -10.89
C VAL A 51 4.69 -6.26 -11.05
N PRO A 52 5.11 -7.53 -11.26
CA PRO A 52 6.49 -7.85 -11.58
C PRO A 52 6.99 -7.02 -12.76
N THR A 53 8.17 -6.43 -12.60
CA THR A 53 8.76 -5.52 -13.58
C THR A 53 10.23 -5.86 -13.82
N VAL A 54 10.61 -5.93 -15.10
CA VAL A 54 12.00 -6.05 -15.52
C VAL A 54 12.41 -4.74 -16.19
N TYR A 55 13.35 -4.04 -15.59
CA TYR A 55 13.93 -2.81 -16.13
C TYR A 55 15.32 -3.10 -16.70
N MET A 56 15.52 -2.81 -17.97
CA MET A 56 16.80 -2.96 -18.67
C MET A 56 17.43 -1.58 -18.84
N LYS A 57 18.59 -1.39 -18.21
CA LYS A 57 19.39 -0.18 -18.33
C LYS A 57 20.10 -0.10 -19.68
N VAL A 58 20.55 1.11 -20.04
CA VAL A 58 21.30 1.32 -21.29
C VAL A 58 22.64 0.57 -21.33
N ASP A 59 23.25 0.34 -20.16
CA ASP A 59 24.49 -0.43 -20.01
C ASP A 59 24.30 -1.96 -20.05
N GLY A 60 23.05 -2.43 -20.20
CA GLY A 60 22.68 -3.84 -20.21
C GLY A 60 22.41 -4.44 -18.83
N GLU A 61 22.53 -3.68 -17.74
CA GLU A 61 22.14 -4.16 -16.41
C GLU A 61 20.63 -4.42 -16.35
N VAL A 62 20.24 -5.55 -15.75
CA VAL A 62 18.84 -5.95 -15.59
C VAL A 62 18.42 -5.86 -14.13
N VAL A 63 17.49 -4.94 -13.85
CA VAL A 63 16.83 -4.82 -12.54
C VAL A 63 15.51 -5.57 -12.58
N ARG A 64 15.41 -6.62 -11.76
CA ARG A 64 14.15 -7.30 -11.44
C ARG A 64 13.55 -6.68 -10.19
N THR A 65 12.33 -6.17 -10.31
CA THR A 65 11.64 -5.43 -9.27
C THR A 65 10.12 -5.52 -9.47
N ASN A 66 9.35 -4.69 -8.76
CA ASN A 66 7.91 -4.59 -8.94
C ASN A 66 7.47 -3.13 -8.95
N GLN A 67 6.44 -2.85 -9.74
CA GLN A 67 5.60 -1.67 -9.60
C GLN A 67 4.35 -2.07 -8.83
N PHE A 68 3.56 -1.10 -8.39
CA PHE A 68 2.23 -1.42 -7.86
C PHE A 68 1.23 -0.30 -8.11
N SER A 69 -0.04 -0.65 -8.08
CA SER A 69 -1.14 0.29 -7.96
C SER A 69 -1.83 0.12 -6.62
N VAL A 70 -2.57 1.14 -6.19
CA VAL A 70 -3.27 1.13 -4.90
C VAL A 70 -4.71 1.62 -5.04
N THR A 71 -5.62 0.95 -4.35
CA THR A 71 -6.97 1.44 -4.06
C THR A 71 -7.11 1.55 -2.53
N ARG A 72 -7.50 2.72 -2.03
CA ARG A 72 -7.67 2.98 -0.59
C ARG A 72 -9.14 2.96 -0.19
N HIS A 73 -9.46 2.20 0.85
CA HIS A 73 -10.77 2.20 1.51
C HIS A 73 -10.61 2.60 2.98
N GLU A 74 -11.62 3.26 3.55
CA GLU A 74 -11.68 3.57 4.97
C GLU A 74 -13.08 3.44 5.53
N LYS A 75 -13.20 2.99 6.78
CA LYS A 75 -14.47 2.92 7.51
C LYS A 75 -14.24 2.97 9.02
N ILE A 76 -15.26 3.33 9.79
CA ILE A 76 -15.23 3.21 11.25
C ILE A 76 -15.38 1.72 11.62
N ALA A 77 -14.51 1.20 12.48
CA ALA A 77 -14.61 -0.16 13.00
C ALA A 77 -15.52 -0.19 14.25
N ASN A 78 -16.82 -0.43 14.06
CA ASN A 78 -17.76 -0.59 15.17
C ASN A 78 -17.86 -2.07 15.59
N GLY A 79 -17.04 -2.47 16.56
CA GLY A 79 -16.95 -3.86 17.05
C GLY A 79 -18.17 -4.39 17.84
N LEU A 80 -19.38 -3.87 17.63
CA LEU A 80 -20.56 -4.24 18.41
C LEU A 80 -21.56 -5.15 17.68
N ILE A 81 -21.59 -5.20 16.34
CA ILE A 81 -22.55 -6.05 15.60
C ILE A 81 -21.94 -6.58 14.28
N GLY A 82 -21.63 -7.88 14.26
CA GLY A 82 -21.77 -8.75 13.09
C GLY A 82 -20.73 -8.72 11.97
N ASP A 83 -20.21 -7.57 11.52
CA ASP A 83 -19.44 -7.54 10.25
C ASP A 83 -18.46 -6.37 10.05
N GLN A 84 -17.87 -5.83 11.12
CA GLN A 84 -17.08 -4.61 11.03
C GLN A 84 -15.70 -4.83 11.61
N GLY A 85 -14.72 -5.03 10.70
CA GLY A 85 -13.32 -5.35 10.95
C GLY A 85 -12.61 -4.51 12.01
N LEU A 86 -11.36 -4.82 12.31
CA LEU A 86 -10.62 -4.18 13.41
C LEU A 86 -10.12 -2.78 13.02
N PRO A 87 -10.06 -1.83 13.97
CA PRO A 87 -9.32 -0.59 13.76
C PRO A 87 -7.88 -0.90 13.39
N GLY A 88 -7.33 -0.20 12.42
CA GLY A 88 -5.99 -0.53 11.92
C GLY A 88 -5.66 0.11 10.59
N VAL A 89 -4.38 0.06 10.24
CA VAL A 89 -3.88 0.38 8.90
C VAL A 89 -3.41 -0.94 8.28
N PHE A 90 -4.05 -1.34 7.19
CA PHE A 90 -3.81 -2.62 6.54
C PHE A 90 -3.33 -2.39 5.11
N VAL A 91 -2.22 -3.04 4.76
CA VAL A 91 -1.74 -3.13 3.37
C VAL A 91 -2.02 -4.56 2.91
N LEU A 92 -3.01 -4.71 2.04
CA LEU A 92 -3.40 -6.01 1.49
C LEU A 92 -2.88 -6.09 0.07
N TYR A 93 -1.96 -7.01 -0.20
CA TYR A 93 -1.32 -7.10 -1.51
C TYR A 93 -1.68 -8.40 -2.23
N GLU A 94 -1.80 -8.31 -3.55
CA GLU A 94 -1.89 -9.44 -4.47
C GLU A 94 -0.91 -9.27 -5.63
N LEU A 95 -0.45 -10.39 -6.19
CA LEU A 95 0.43 -10.38 -7.36
C LEU A 95 -0.40 -10.38 -8.64
N SER A 96 -0.09 -9.45 -9.54
CA SER A 96 -0.61 -9.45 -10.90
C SER A 96 -0.06 -10.65 -11.67
N PRO A 97 -0.88 -11.35 -12.48
CA PRO A 97 -0.41 -12.42 -13.35
C PRO A 97 0.37 -11.90 -14.56
N MET A 98 0.46 -10.58 -14.74
CA MET A 98 1.17 -9.94 -15.86
C MET A 98 2.49 -9.33 -15.39
N MET A 99 3.46 -9.29 -16.30
CA MET A 99 4.78 -8.69 -16.06
C MET A 99 5.05 -7.57 -17.07
N VAL A 100 5.67 -6.49 -16.60
CA VAL A 100 6.06 -5.35 -17.43
C VAL A 100 7.55 -5.41 -17.73
N LYS A 101 7.92 -5.20 -19.00
CA LYS A 101 9.31 -4.99 -19.41
C LYS A 101 9.51 -3.54 -19.82
N LEU A 102 10.48 -2.88 -19.20
CA LEU A 102 10.89 -1.53 -19.53
C LEU A 102 12.33 -1.55 -20.04
N THR A 103 12.58 -0.79 -21.09
CA THR A 103 13.92 -0.59 -21.66
C THR A 103 14.23 0.90 -21.60
N GLU A 104 15.29 1.26 -20.90
CA GLU A 104 15.82 2.62 -20.90
C GLU A 104 16.34 2.96 -22.31
N LYS A 105 16.03 4.16 -22.80
CA LYS A 105 16.50 4.68 -24.08
C LYS A 105 17.15 6.04 -23.86
N HIS A 106 18.14 6.36 -24.69
CA HIS A 106 18.75 7.69 -24.81
C HIS A 106 17.73 8.75 -25.23
#